data_AF-A0A8H6GX26-F1
#
_entry.id   AF-A0A8H6GX26-F1
#
_cell.length_a   1.000
_cell.length_b   1.000
_cell.length_c   1.000
_cell.angle_alpha   90.00
_cell.angle_beta   90.00
_cell.angle_gamma   90.00
#
_symmetry.space_group_name_H-M   'P 1'
#
loop_
_entity.id
_entity.type
_entity.pdbx_description
1 polymer ?
#
loop_
_entity_poly.entity_id
_entity_poly.type
_entity_poly.pdbx_seq_one_letter_code
_entity_poly.pdbx_strand_id
1 'polypeptide(L)'
;MVLFEPQALDIDKDNDEFFSDAKTGVQPVVGSGQMVYWKQCTVRVFETGKEDGQPYERYPQQHDGQVFLRKGVSIILEKGKMKEL
;
A
#
# COMPACT_ATOMS: atom_id res chain seq x y z
N MET A 1 -7.05 10.79 14.85
CA MET A 1 -7.67 10.72 13.51
C MET A 1 -6.95 9.61 12.78
N VAL A 2 -7.64 8.54 12.40
CA VAL A 2 -7.03 7.42 11.66
C VAL A 2 -6.93 7.86 10.20
N LEU A 3 -5.70 7.97 9.68
CA LEU A 3 -5.45 8.44 8.31
C LEU A 3 -5.28 7.29 7.32
N PHE A 4 -5.07 6.08 7.82
CA PHE A 4 -4.81 4.87 7.05
C PHE A 4 -5.67 3.72 7.58
N GLU A 5 -6.56 3.19 6.75
CA GLU A 5 -7.50 2.12 7.11
C GLU A 5 -7.47 1.05 6.00
N PRO A 6 -6.53 0.09 6.07
CA PRO A 6 -6.43 -0.95 5.06
C PRO A 6 -7.61 -1.92 5.19
N GLN A 7 -8.11 -2.36 4.05
CA GLN A 7 -9.14 -3.37 3.92
C GLN A 7 -8.54 -4.66 3.36
N ALA A 8 -9.24 -5.78 3.56
CA ALA A 8 -8.91 -7.02 2.86
C ALA A 8 -8.96 -6.78 1.35
N LEU A 9 -8.08 -7.45 0.62
CA LEU A 9 -8.06 -7.37 -0.83
C LEU A 9 -9.34 -8.00 -1.40
N ASP A 10 -9.97 -7.32 -2.36
CA ASP A 10 -11.16 -7.86 -3.03
C ASP A 10 -10.82 -9.20 -3.71
N ILE A 11 -11.72 -10.18 -3.63
CA ILE A 11 -11.51 -11.51 -4.24
C ILE A 11 -11.28 -11.45 -5.76
N ASP A 12 -11.92 -10.50 -6.44
CA ASP A 12 -11.73 -10.26 -7.88
C ASP A 12 -10.35 -9.67 -8.20
N LYS A 13 -9.66 -9.11 -7.20
CA LYS A 13 -8.33 -8.51 -7.31
C LYS A 13 -7.23 -9.38 -6.70
N ASP A 14 -7.54 -10.46 -6.00
CA ASP A 14 -6.58 -11.40 -5.40
C ASP A 14 -5.94 -12.37 -6.41
N ASN A 15 -6.45 -12.42 -7.64
CA ASN A 15 -5.89 -13.30 -8.67
C ASN A 15 -4.60 -12.74 -9.32
N ASP A 16 -3.84 -13.64 -9.95
CA ASP A 16 -2.58 -13.28 -10.59
C ASP A 16 -2.75 -12.46 -11.88
N GLU A 17 -3.92 -12.50 -12.51
CA GLU A 17 -4.24 -11.70 -13.70
C GLU A 17 -4.33 -10.20 -13.36
N PHE A 18 -5.02 -9.86 -12.27
CA PHE A 18 -5.10 -8.48 -11.79
C PHE A 18 -3.71 -7.90 -11.53
N PHE A 19 -2.80 -8.69 -10.94
CA PHE A 19 -1.41 -8.30 -10.68
C PHE A 19 -0.40 -8.77 -11.74
N SER A 20 -0.84 -9.07 -12.97
CA SER A 20 0.05 -9.60 -14.02
C SER A 20 1.11 -8.59 -14.47
N ASP A 21 0.73 -7.32 -14.49
CA ASP A 21 1.52 -6.12 -14.83
C ASP A 21 1.96 -5.33 -13.60
N ALA A 22 1.74 -5.87 -12.40
CA ALA A 22 2.01 -5.17 -11.16
C ALA A 22 3.50 -4.92 -10.94
N LYS A 23 3.82 -3.75 -10.39
CA LYS A 23 5.19 -3.43 -9.97
C LYS A 23 5.58 -4.33 -8.80
N THR A 24 6.84 -4.76 -8.78
CA THR A 24 7.44 -5.51 -7.67
C THR A 24 8.56 -4.71 -7.00
N GLY A 25 8.91 -5.08 -5.77
CA GLY A 25 10.02 -4.47 -5.03
C GLY A 25 9.57 -3.39 -4.03
N VAL A 26 10.45 -2.44 -3.73
CA VAL A 26 10.16 -1.31 -2.83
C VAL A 26 9.49 -0.20 -3.63
N GLN A 27 8.24 0.11 -3.29
CA GLN A 27 7.41 1.06 -4.03
C GLN A 27 6.87 2.13 -3.06
N PRO A 28 7.39 3.37 -3.11
CA PRO A 28 6.79 4.49 -2.40
C PRO A 28 5.56 5.00 -3.16
N VAL A 29 4.47 5.24 -2.43
CA VAL A 29 3.22 5.79 -2.97
C VAL A 29 2.82 6.99 -2.13
N VAL A 30 2.66 8.14 -2.77
CA VAL A 30 2.20 9.38 -2.13
C VAL A 30 0.70 9.49 -2.31
N GLY A 31 -0.03 9.70 -1.21
CA GLY A 31 -1.48 9.82 -1.21
C GLY A 31 -1.93 11.08 -1.95
N SER A 32 -2.73 10.88 -3.00
CA SER A 32 -3.37 11.93 -3.79
C SER A 32 -4.88 11.77 -3.89
N GLY A 33 -5.45 10.72 -3.30
CA GLY A 33 -6.85 10.31 -3.42
C GLY A 33 -7.05 9.19 -4.43
N GLN A 34 -6.25 8.12 -4.33
CA GLN A 34 -6.28 6.97 -5.24
C GLN A 34 -6.48 5.66 -4.48
N MET A 35 -6.91 4.62 -5.19
CA MET A 35 -6.93 3.27 -4.62
C MET A 35 -5.56 2.60 -4.80
N VAL A 36 -5.05 2.01 -3.73
CA VAL A 36 -3.82 1.22 -3.77
C VAL A 36 -4.13 -0.21 -3.35
N TYR A 37 -3.65 -1.17 -4.12
CA TYR A 37 -3.82 -2.61 -3.91
C TYR A 37 -2.44 -3.25 -3.78
N TRP A 38 -2.29 -4.21 -2.87
CA TRP A 38 -1.05 -4.94 -2.70
C TRP A 38 -1.28 -6.42 -2.40
N LYS A 39 -0.33 -7.25 -2.86
CA LYS A 39 -0.30 -8.69 -2.64
C LYS A 39 1.07 -9.09 -2.11
N GLN A 40 1.10 -9.75 -0.95
CA GLN A 40 2.27 -10.20 -0.21
C GLN A 40 3.26 -9.07 0.12
N CYS A 41 2.74 -7.88 0.44
CA CYS A 41 3.55 -6.72 0.79
C CYS A 41 3.69 -6.54 2.29
N THR A 42 4.85 -6.01 2.69
CA THR A 42 5.00 -5.30 3.96
C THR A 42 4.64 -3.84 3.73
N VAL A 43 3.75 -3.28 4.55
CA VAL A 43 3.28 -1.89 4.41
C VAL A 43 3.87 -1.03 5.52
N ARG A 44 4.47 0.10 5.16
CA ARG A 44 4.92 1.14 6.10
C ARG A 44 4.18 2.43 5.78
N VAL A 45 3.65 3.10 6.79
CA VAL A 45 2.79 4.27 6.63
C VAL A 45 3.44 5.50 7.25
N PHE A 46 3.43 6.59 6.50
CA PHE A 46 4.11 7.84 6.82
C PHE A 46 3.18 9.04 6.60
N GLU A 47 3.45 10.12 7.31
CA GLU A 47 2.94 11.42 6.92
C GLU A 47 3.71 11.86 5.67
N THR A 48 3.01 12.38 4.66
CA THR A 48 3.65 12.79 3.41
C THR A 48 4.76 13.81 3.65
N GLY A 49 5.96 13.55 3.12
CA GLY A 49 7.16 14.37 3.34
C GLY A 49 8.00 13.96 4.55
N LYS A 50 7.65 12.88 5.26
CA LYS A 50 8.40 12.32 6.40
C LYS A 50 8.79 10.85 6.18
N GLU A 51 8.92 10.42 4.93
CA GLU A 51 9.22 9.03 4.54
C GLU A 51 10.62 8.56 4.98
N ASP A 52 11.56 9.49 5.17
CA ASP A 52 12.91 9.20 5.69
C ASP A 52 12.93 8.93 7.22
N GLY A 53 11.81 9.17 7.90
CA GLY A 53 11.66 9.03 9.34
C GLY A 53 11.14 7.66 9.79
N GLN A 54 10.65 7.61 11.03
CA GLN A 54 9.98 6.43 11.55
C GLN A 54 8.53 6.39 11.05
N PRO A 55 8.06 5.28 10.45
CA PRO A 55 6.65 5.15 10.08
C PRO A 55 5.79 5.21 11.35
N TYR A 56 4.68 5.93 11.28
CA TYR A 56 3.74 5.96 12.40
C TYR A 56 2.94 4.66 12.50
N GLU A 57 2.87 3.89 11.41
CA GLU A 57 2.25 2.57 11.39
C GLU A 57 3.02 1.61 10.48
N ARG A 58 3.12 0.35 10.91
CA ARG A 58 3.81 -0.70 10.17
C ARG A 58 3.00 -1.98 10.24
N TYR A 59 2.87 -2.62 9.09
CA TYR A 59 2.30 -3.94 8.93
C TYR A 59 3.43 -4.91 8.56
N PRO A 60 4.07 -5.52 9.58
CA PRO A 60 5.36 -6.20 9.41
C PRO A 60 5.26 -7.59 8.77
N GLN A 61 4.08 -8.19 8.73
CA GLN A 61 3.84 -9.46 8.03
C GLN A 61 3.49 -9.18 6.58
N GLN A 62 3.93 -10.04 5.66
CA GLN A 62 3.45 -9.96 4.28
C GLN A 62 1.96 -10.30 4.29
N HIS A 63 1.14 -9.34 3.90
CA HIS A 63 -0.29 -9.53 3.78
C HIS A 63 -0.80 -8.89 2.50
N ASP A 64 -2.00 -9.27 2.14
CA ASP A 64 -2.73 -8.70 1.02
C ASP A 64 -3.65 -7.61 1.56
N GLY A 65 -3.96 -6.64 0.72
CA GLY A 65 -4.90 -5.61 1.11
C GLY A 65 -5.06 -4.51 0.09
N GLN A 66 -5.95 -3.60 0.44
CA GLN A 66 -6.24 -2.42 -0.34
C GLN A 66 -6.56 -1.23 0.55
N VAL A 67 -6.35 -0.03 0.05
CA VAL A 67 -6.66 1.20 0.79
C VAL A 67 -6.99 2.33 -0.17
N PHE A 68 -7.92 3.19 0.23
CA PHE A 68 -8.05 4.51 -0.38
C PHE A 68 -7.04 5.46 0.26
N LEU A 69 -5.97 5.76 -0.46
CA LEU A 69 -4.86 6.54 0.06
C LEU A 69 -5.17 8.05 -0.06
N ARG A 70 -5.49 8.66 1.08
CA ARG A 70 -5.86 10.08 1.18
C ARG A 70 -4.63 10.99 1.09
N LYS A 71 -4.87 12.24 0.69
CA LYS A 71 -3.84 13.30 0.74
C LYS A 71 -3.27 13.45 2.14
N GLY A 72 -1.94 13.56 2.23
CA GLY A 72 -1.19 13.70 3.49
C GLY A 72 -0.71 12.37 4.09
N VAL A 73 -1.03 11.23 3.46
CA VAL A 73 -0.49 9.92 3.83
C VAL A 73 0.35 9.38 2.69
N SER A 74 1.55 8.90 3.00
CA SER A 74 2.39 8.15 2.08
C SER A 74 2.58 6.73 2.61
N ILE A 75 2.72 5.77 1.71
CA ILE A 75 3.08 4.40 2.08
C ILE A 75 4.31 3.92 1.33
N ILE A 76 5.04 3.00 1.93
CA ILE A 76 6.08 2.22 1.26
C ILE A 76 5.66 0.76 1.32
N LEU A 77 5.47 0.17 0.14
CA LEU A 77 5.17 -1.24 -0.05
C LEU A 77 6.46 -1.98 -0.38
N GLU A 78 6.73 -3.10 0.28
CA GLU A 78 7.96 -3.88 0.09
C GLU A 78 7.68 -5.35 -0.20
N LYS A 79 8.58 -5.99 -0.95
CA LYS A 79 8.66 -7.44 -1.25
C LYS A 79 7.57 -8.06 -2.13
N GLY A 80 6.38 -7.47 -2.18
CA GLY A 80 5.25 -8.02 -2.92
C GLY A 80 4.97 -7.31 -4.24
N LYS A 81 3.73 -7.48 -4.72
CA LYS A 81 3.17 -6.82 -5.90
C LYS A 81 2.26 -5.68 -5.48
N MET A 82 2.20 -4.61 -6.28
CA MET A 82 1.26 -3.52 -6.06
C MET A 82 0.67 -2.96 -7.34
N LYS A 83 -0.56 -2.42 -7.23
CA LYS A 83 -1.22 -1.60 -8.26
C LYS A 83 -1.88 -0.38 -7.65
N GLU A 84 -1.91 0.70 -8.42
CA GLU A 84 -2.58 1.96 -8.09
C GLU A 84 -3.64 2.21 -9.17
N LEU A 85 -4.85 2.61 -8.77
CA LEU A 85 -5.97 2.98 -9.66
C LEU A 85 -6.53 4.35 -9.29
#